data_AF-C6T375-F1
#
_entry.id   AF-C6T375-F1
#
_cell.length_a   1.000
_cell.length_b   1.000
_cell.length_c   1.000
_cell.angle_alpha   90.00
_cell.angle_beta   90.00
_cell.angle_gamma   90.00
#
_symmetry.space_group_name_H-M   'P 1'
#
loop_
_entity.id
_entity.type
_entity.pdbx_description
1 polymer ?
#
loop_
_entity_poly.entity_id
_entity_poly.type
_entity_poly.pdbx_seq_one_letter_code
_entity_poly.pdbx_strand_id
1 'polypeptide(L)'
;MILADGITVLCNDIQVDPQDIVMLVLSWHMKAGTMCEFSKKEFIEGLQSLGIDSLDKFREKIPYMRSELKDEQKFREIYNFAFGWAKEKGS
;
A
#
# COMPACT_ATOMS: atom_id res chain seq x y z
N MET A 1 -10.81 -9.34 -7.00
CA MET A 1 -10.14 -8.03 -7.15
C MET A 1 -10.73 -7.13 -6.08
N ILE A 2 -9.89 -6.42 -5.34
CA ILE A 2 -10.28 -5.42 -4.35
C ILE A 2 -10.25 -4.10 -5.11
N LEU A 3 -11.43 -3.51 -5.29
CA LEU A 3 -11.61 -2.24 -5.99
C LEU A 3 -11.62 -1.09 -4.99
N ALA A 4 -11.73 0.15 -5.48
CA ALA A 4 -11.69 1.37 -4.68
C ALA A 4 -12.61 1.33 -3.44
N ASP A 5 -13.81 0.76 -3.55
CA ASP A 5 -14.73 0.63 -2.40
C ASP A 5 -14.17 -0.30 -1.31
N GLY A 6 -13.56 -1.42 -1.71
CA GLY A 6 -12.93 -2.34 -0.77
C GLY A 6 -11.69 -1.75 -0.10
N ILE A 7 -10.92 -0.93 -0.82
CA ILE A 7 -9.80 -0.18 -0.26
C ILE A 7 -10.31 0.88 0.73
N THR A 8 -11.41 1.55 0.42
CA THR A 8 -12.02 2.54 1.32
C THR A 8 -12.48 1.90 2.63
N VAL A 9 -13.10 0.71 2.56
CA VAL A 9 -13.45 -0.08 3.76
C VAL A 9 -12.19 -0.46 4.54
N LEU A 10 -11.14 -0.96 3.87
CA LEU A 10 -9.88 -1.29 4.52
C LEU A 10 -9.27 -0.08 5.24
N CYS A 11 -9.22 1.09 4.59
CA CYS A 11 -8.74 2.34 5.17
C CYS A 11 -9.51 2.72 6.44
N ASN A 12 -10.84 2.60 6.41
CA ASN A 12 -11.69 2.82 7.58
C ASN A 12 -11.37 1.83 8.71
N ASP A 13 -11.21 0.55 8.37
CA ASP A 13 -10.91 -0.51 9.35
C ASP A 13 -9.53 -0.33 9.99
N ILE A 14 -8.54 0.18 9.26
CA ILE A 14 -7.20 0.48 9.81
C ILE A 14 -7.08 1.92 10.34
N GLN A 15 -8.16 2.70 10.27
CA GLN A 15 -8.22 4.11 10.67
C GLN A 15 -7.16 5.00 9.99
N VAL A 16 -6.95 4.79 8.70
CA VAL A 16 -6.01 5.55 7.85
C VAL A 16 -6.79 6.33 6.81
N ASP A 17 -6.33 7.55 6.52
CA ASP A 17 -6.88 8.33 5.42
C ASP A 17 -6.53 7.65 4.07
N PRO A 18 -7.48 7.42 3.15
CA PRO A 18 -7.17 6.87 1.82
C PRO A 18 -6.13 7.67 1.02
N GLN A 19 -5.95 8.95 1.34
CA GLN A 19 -4.95 9.84 0.74
C GLN A 19 -3.61 9.88 1.51
N ASP A 20 -3.49 9.13 2.60
CA ASP A 20 -2.25 9.04 3.37
C ASP A 20 -1.14 8.40 2.53
N ILE A 21 0.08 8.94 2.64
CA ILE A 21 1.26 8.39 1.97
C ILE A 21 1.53 6.94 2.37
N VAL A 22 1.04 6.48 3.52
CA VAL A 22 1.09 5.07 3.92
C VAL A 22 0.40 4.16 2.91
N MET A 23 -0.67 4.61 2.26
CA MET A 23 -1.34 3.82 1.22
C MET A 23 -0.43 3.58 0.01
N LEU A 24 0.46 4.52 -0.30
CA LEU A 24 1.46 4.36 -1.34
C LEU A 24 2.51 3.31 -0.96
N VAL A 25 3.01 3.37 0.29
CA VAL A 25 3.98 2.39 0.82
C VAL A 25 3.36 0.99 0.87
N LEU A 26 2.10 0.90 1.32
CA LEU A 26 1.35 -0.34 1.32
C LEU A 26 1.25 -0.90 -0.11
N SER A 27 0.86 -0.07 -1.06
CA SER A 27 0.73 -0.48 -2.46
C SER A 27 2.04 -0.99 -3.06
N TRP A 28 3.16 -0.38 -2.67
CA TRP A 28 4.50 -0.83 -3.04
C TRP A 28 4.83 -2.21 -2.44
N HIS A 29 4.49 -2.47 -1.17
CA HIS A 29 4.64 -3.80 -0.56
C HIS A 29 3.76 -4.87 -1.21
N MET A 30 2.55 -4.49 -1.61
CA MET A 30 1.63 -5.35 -2.37
C MET A 30 2.10 -5.59 -3.81
N LYS A 31 3.14 -4.87 -4.27
CA LYS A 31 3.61 -4.86 -5.68
C LYS A 31 2.46 -4.68 -6.65
N ALA A 32 1.52 -3.82 -6.26
CA ALA A 32 0.27 -3.74 -6.95
C ALA A 32 0.49 -3.22 -8.37
N GLY A 33 -0.33 -3.66 -9.33
CA GLY A 33 -0.23 -3.25 -10.73
C GLY A 33 -1.00 -1.96 -11.07
N THR A 34 -2.01 -1.58 -10.28
CA THR A 34 -2.89 -0.46 -10.63
C THR A 34 -3.30 0.35 -9.41
N MET A 35 -3.36 1.68 -9.56
CA MET A 35 -3.76 2.58 -8.47
C MET A 35 -5.22 2.35 -8.08
N CYS A 36 -5.47 2.29 -6.76
CA CYS A 36 -6.78 2.05 -6.15
C CYS A 36 -7.39 0.68 -6.49
N GLU A 37 -6.56 -0.28 -6.93
CA GLU A 37 -6.98 -1.65 -7.21
C GLU A 37 -5.92 -2.64 -6.72
N PHE A 38 -6.37 -3.69 -6.06
CA PHE A 38 -5.51 -4.83 -5.72
C PHE A 38 -6.11 -6.12 -6.27
N SER A 39 -5.33 -6.91 -6.99
CA SER A 39 -5.69 -8.31 -7.19
C SER A 39 -5.67 -9.04 -5.85
N LYS A 40 -6.43 -10.14 -5.76
CA LYS A 40 -6.46 -10.95 -4.53
C LYS A 40 -5.06 -11.51 -4.21
N LYS A 41 -4.27 -11.78 -5.25
CA LYS A 41 -2.91 -12.31 -5.12
C LYS A 41 -1.97 -11.27 -4.54
N GLU A 42 -1.90 -10.06 -5.12
CA GLU A 42 -1.10 -8.94 -4.62
C GLU A 42 -1.42 -8.64 -3.15
N PHE A 43 -2.71 -8.60 -2.81
CA PHE A 43 -3.15 -8.33 -1.45
C PHE A 43 -2.69 -9.40 -0.45
N ILE A 44 -2.87 -10.68 -0.77
CA ILE A 44 -2.47 -11.77 0.14
C ILE A 44 -0.94 -11.86 0.25
N GLU A 45 -0.23 -11.79 -0.88
CA GLU A 45 1.23 -11.91 -0.91
C GLU A 45 1.90 -10.74 -0.18
N GLY A 46 1.41 -9.51 -0.34
CA GLY A 46 1.95 -8.35 0.37
C GLY A 46 1.60 -8.32 1.86
N LEU A 47 0.43 -8.83 2.26
CA LEU A 47 0.13 -9.00 3.69
C LEU A 47 1.03 -10.06 4.32
N GLN A 48 1.26 -11.18 3.63
CA GLN A 48 2.17 -12.22 4.07
C GLN A 48 3.61 -11.72 4.17
N SER A 49 4.08 -10.93 3.21
CA SER A 49 5.45 -10.36 3.25
C SER A 49 5.63 -9.38 4.41
N LEU A 50 4.58 -8.65 4.79
CA LEU A 50 4.55 -7.76 5.94
C LEU A 50 4.30 -8.48 7.28
N GLY A 51 3.93 -9.77 7.23
CA GLY A 51 3.55 -10.56 8.42
C GLY A 51 2.23 -10.12 9.06
N ILE A 52 1.33 -9.53 8.27
CA ILE A 52 0.02 -9.05 8.72
C ILE A 52 -1.01 -10.16 8.53
N ASP A 53 -1.59 -10.64 9.63
CA ASP A 53 -2.65 -11.66 9.65
C ASP A 53 -3.97 -11.17 10.27
N SER A 54 -3.99 -9.93 10.77
CA SER A 54 -5.11 -9.32 11.48
C SER A 54 -5.08 -7.80 11.29
N LEU A 55 -6.25 -7.16 11.45
CA LEU A 55 -6.37 -5.70 11.34
C LEU A 55 -5.53 -4.97 12.41
N ASP A 56 -5.40 -5.55 13.60
CA ASP A 56 -4.58 -4.96 14.66
C ASP A 56 -3.08 -4.94 14.28
N LYS A 57 -2.54 -6.06 13.77
CA LYS A 57 -1.17 -6.08 13.24
C LYS A 57 -0.98 -5.13 12.06
N PHE A 58 -2.02 -4.94 11.24
CA PHE A 58 -1.99 -3.97 10.16
C PHE A 58 -1.77 -2.56 10.73
N ARG A 59 -2.57 -2.17 11.73
CA ARG A 59 -2.46 -0.87 12.40
C ARG A 59 -1.09 -0.68 13.05
N GLU A 60 -0.56 -1.72 13.69
CA GLU A 60 0.79 -1.71 14.28
C GLU A 60 1.90 -1.56 13.22
N LYS A 61 1.65 -1.95 11.97
CA LYS A 61 2.61 -1.83 10.88
C LYS A 61 2.61 -0.44 10.22
N ILE A 62 1.60 0.39 10.47
CA ILE A 62 1.51 1.76 9.93
C ILE A 62 2.74 2.61 10.29
N PRO A 63 3.18 2.71 11.57
CA PRO A 63 4.37 3.46 11.93
C PRO A 63 5.64 2.92 11.26
N TYR A 64 5.73 1.60 11.09
CA TYR A 64 6.84 0.95 10.38
C TYR A 64 6.87 1.41 8.90
N MET A 65 5.74 1.34 8.19
CA MET A 65 5.65 1.80 6.80
C MET A 65 6.01 3.29 6.67
N ARG A 66 5.61 4.13 7.62
CA ARG A 66 6.03 5.55 7.66
C ARG A 66 7.53 5.72 7.89
N SER A 67 8.15 4.85 8.68
CA SER A 67 9.59 4.89 8.92
C SER A 67 10.40 4.50 7.67
N GLU A 68 9.84 3.67 6.78
CA GLU A 68 10.49 3.30 5.52
C GLU A 68 10.64 4.49 4.57
N LEU A 69 9.72 5.46 4.62
CA LEU A 69 9.84 6.70 3.86
C LEU A 69 10.96 7.62 4.37
N LYS A 70 11.48 7.39 5.57
CA LYS A 70 12.63 8.13 6.11
C LYS A 70 13.97 7.57 5.61
N ASP A 71 13.97 6.36 5.09
CA ASP A 71 15.12 5.73 4.47
C ASP A 71 15.24 6.21 3.02
N GLU A 72 16.34 6.86 2.65
CA GLU A 72 16.51 7.46 1.32
C GLU A 72 16.45 6.43 0.19
N GLN A 73 16.96 5.22 0.43
CA GLN A 73 16.97 4.16 -0.59
C GLN A 73 15.55 3.67 -0.83
N LYS A 74 14.83 3.31 0.24
CA LYS A 74 13.43 2.87 0.14
C LYS A 74 12.53 3.97 -0.41
N PHE A 75 12.71 5.21 0.03
CA PHE A 75 11.97 6.35 -0.49
C PHE A 75 12.11 6.47 -2.01
N ARG A 76 13.34 6.31 -2.53
CA ARG A 76 13.60 6.37 -3.97
C ARG A 76 12.90 5.23 -4.72
N GLU A 77 12.90 4.03 -4.17
CA GLU A 77 12.19 2.88 -4.74
C GLU A 77 10.67 3.08 -4.76
N ILE A 78 10.10 3.53 -3.64
CA ILE A 78 8.66 3.83 -3.52
C ILE A 78 8.26 4.97 -4.45
N TYR A 79 9.08 6.01 -4.56
CA TYR A 79 8.84 7.12 -5.47
C TYR A 79 8.86 6.68 -6.94
N ASN A 80 9.83 5.86 -7.34
CA ASN A 80 9.90 5.31 -8.69
C ASN A 80 8.69 4.42 -9.01
N PHE A 81 8.26 3.60 -8.03
CA PHE A 81 7.04 2.80 -8.14
C PHE A 81 5.82 3.70 -8.34
N ALA A 82 5.64 4.70 -7.48
CA ALA A 82 4.55 5.67 -7.55
C ALA A 82 4.49 6.41 -8.89
N PHE A 83 5.64 6.81 -9.40
CA PHE A 83 5.76 7.48 -10.68
C PHE A 83 5.37 6.55 -11.84
N GLY A 84 5.84 5.30 -11.84
CA GLY A 84 5.45 4.30 -12.84
C GLY A 84 3.94 4.04 -12.83
N TRP A 85 3.38 3.91 -11.63
CA TRP A 85 1.95 3.76 -11.37
C TRP A 85 1.09 4.91 -11.88
N ALA A 86 1.51 6.15 -11.60
CA ALA A 86 0.80 7.34 -12.07
C ALA A 86 0.90 7.48 -13.60
N LYS A 87 2.01 7.05 -14.20
CA LYS A 87 2.25 7.19 -15.64
C LYS A 87 1.41 6.24 -16.49
N GLU A 88 1.15 5.00 -16.06
CA GLU A 88 0.37 4.03 -16.86
C GLU A 88 -1.09 4.44 -17.10
N LYS A 89 -1.68 5.29 -16.25
CA LYS A 89 -3.01 5.87 -16.52
C LYS A 89 -2.99 7.10 -17.43
N GLY A 90 -1.81 7.60 -17.81
CA GLY A 90 -1.64 8.83 -18.58
C GLY A 90 -1.08 8.65 -19.99
N SER A 91 -1.03 7.42 -20.53
CA SER A 91 -0.52 7.13 -21.89
C SER A 91 -1.51 6.30 -22.69
#